data_AF-A0A512DSY7-F1
#
_entry.id   AF-A0A512DSY7-F1
#
_cell.length_a   1.000
_cell.length_b   1.000
_cell.length_c   1.000
_cell.angle_alpha   90.00
_cell.angle_beta   90.00
_cell.angle_gamma   90.00
#
_symmetry.space_group_name_H-M   'P 1'
#
loop_
_entity.id
_entity.type
_entity.pdbx_description
1 polymer ?
#
loop_
_entity_poly.entity_id
_entity_poly.type
_entity_poly.pdbx_seq_one_letter_code
_entity_poly.pdbx_strand_id
1 'polypeptide(L)'
;MSVAQSFTADLTKFYSEPGGISPAIISGLGDACSFTFGGFYPGDQRLWSLYEIWLRHQNSSHHAPRWTIDMVPDLAFWLPNMFEVRFTDMGAHFSRFGSGLIRAIGVDMTGRRAASALLGPGSERIDSDCLQVQETGKVIWSDDELRRRGASPVVCERLTLPFSDADGQIDRLVGCIYLQGSGMTPGWLGTVIRFVNIRNTVLD
;
A
#
# COMPACT_ATOMS: atom_id res chain seq x y z
N MET A 1 -31.33 -5.12 -12.06
CA MET A 1 -29.87 -5.26 -12.33
C MET A 1 -29.14 -5.17 -11.00
N SER A 2 -28.23 -6.10 -10.73
CA SER A 2 -27.56 -6.23 -9.42
C SER A 2 -26.43 -5.20 -9.29
N VAL A 3 -26.29 -4.59 -8.11
CA VAL A 3 -25.21 -3.64 -7.74
C VAL A 3 -23.81 -4.20 -8.07
N ALA A 4 -23.66 -5.53 -8.00
CA ALA A 4 -22.42 -6.21 -8.35
C ALA A 4 -22.04 -6.09 -9.84
N GLN A 5 -23.02 -6.03 -10.75
CA GLN A 5 -22.77 -5.91 -12.19
C GLN A 5 -22.34 -4.50 -12.58
N SER A 6 -22.89 -3.47 -11.92
CA SER A 6 -22.49 -2.08 -12.12
C SER A 6 -21.03 -1.83 -11.70
N PHE A 7 -20.60 -2.42 -10.57
CA PHE A 7 -19.22 -2.28 -10.09
C PHE A 7 -18.17 -2.93 -11.00
N THR A 8 -18.47 -4.11 -11.57
CA THR A 8 -17.57 -4.77 -12.52
C THR A 8 -17.43 -4.01 -13.84
N ALA A 9 -18.50 -3.37 -14.31
CA ALA A 9 -18.48 -2.61 -15.56
C ALA A 9 -17.61 -1.34 -15.43
N ASP A 10 -17.67 -0.67 -14.28
CA ASP A 10 -16.84 0.53 -14.02
C ASP A 10 -15.36 0.19 -13.92
N LEU A 11 -14.97 -0.91 -13.26
CA LEU A 11 -13.57 -1.31 -13.16
C LEU A 11 -12.95 -1.62 -14.53
N THR A 12 -13.67 -2.28 -15.44
CA THR A 12 -13.17 -2.52 -16.81
C THR A 12 -12.94 -1.24 -17.59
N LYS A 13 -13.71 -0.17 -17.33
CA LYS A 13 -13.51 1.13 -17.99
C LYS A 13 -12.23 1.82 -17.51
N PHE A 14 -11.90 1.69 -16.23
CA PHE A 14 -10.67 2.29 -15.64
C PHE A 14 -9.37 1.61 -16.06
N TYR A 15 -9.39 0.31 -16.38
CA TYR A 15 -8.17 -0.41 -16.80
C TYR A 15 -7.93 -0.42 -18.32
N SER A 16 -8.82 0.19 -19.12
CA SER A 16 -8.79 0.09 -20.58
C SER A 16 -8.30 1.35 -21.31
N GLU A 17 -8.14 2.49 -20.63
CA GLU A 17 -7.70 3.73 -21.30
C GLU A 17 -6.19 3.97 -21.11
N PRO A 18 -5.41 4.07 -22.21
CA PRO A 18 -4.06 4.61 -22.13
C PRO A 18 -4.15 6.09 -21.77
N GLY A 19 -3.35 6.52 -20.79
CA GLY A 19 -3.40 7.83 -20.14
C GLY A 19 -3.74 8.99 -21.07
N GLY A 20 -5.00 9.44 -21.01
CA GLY A 20 -5.44 10.73 -21.50
C GLY A 20 -5.68 11.63 -20.30
N ILE A 21 -4.92 12.72 -20.21
CA ILE A 21 -5.09 13.76 -19.20
C ILE A 21 -6.50 14.32 -19.39
N SER A 22 -7.41 14.09 -18.44
CA SER A 22 -8.77 14.61 -18.52
C SER A 22 -8.75 16.12 -18.22
N PRO A 23 -9.15 17.02 -19.15
CA PRO A 23 -8.99 18.47 -18.98
C PRO A 23 -10.04 19.11 -18.02
N ALA A 24 -10.87 18.33 -17.35
CA ALA A 24 -12.11 18.84 -16.74
C ALA A 24 -12.01 19.22 -15.24
N ILE A 25 -10.82 19.23 -14.63
CA ILE A 25 -10.62 19.73 -13.24
C ILE A 25 -9.83 21.06 -13.22
N ILE A 26 -9.90 21.83 -14.30
CA ILE A 26 -9.38 23.20 -14.33
C ILE A 26 -10.55 24.14 -14.62
N SER A 27 -11.42 24.37 -13.64
CA SER A 27 -12.38 25.48 -13.65
C SER A 27 -13.03 25.63 -12.27
N GLY A 28 -12.47 26.53 -11.46
CA GLY A 28 -13.24 27.19 -10.39
C GLY A 28 -12.86 26.86 -8.95
N LEU A 29 -11.70 27.36 -8.50
CA LEU A 29 -11.66 28.33 -7.40
C LEU A 29 -10.25 28.95 -7.37
N GLY A 30 -10.22 30.28 -7.38
CA GLY A 30 -9.01 31.06 -7.47
C GLY A 30 -8.23 31.16 -6.15
N ASP A 31 -6.97 31.48 -6.37
CA ASP A 31 -5.98 32.10 -5.50
C ASP A 31 -5.28 31.29 -4.40
N ALA A 32 -3.96 31.21 -4.63
CA ALA A 32 -2.88 31.08 -3.67
C ALA A 32 -2.71 29.73 -2.95
N CYS A 33 -2.33 28.71 -3.72
CA CYS A 33 -1.35 27.71 -3.26
C CYS A 33 -0.56 27.19 -4.46
N SER A 34 0.41 27.98 -4.92
CA SER A 34 1.48 27.50 -5.78
C SER A 34 2.38 26.59 -4.95
N PHE A 35 1.95 25.36 -4.69
CA PHE A 35 2.84 24.32 -4.18
C PHE A 35 3.85 24.02 -5.28
N THR A 36 5.07 24.48 -5.07
CA THR A 36 6.21 24.15 -5.90
C THR A 36 6.44 22.64 -5.74
N PHE A 37 5.97 21.84 -6.69
CA PHE A 37 6.26 20.39 -6.82
C PHE A 37 7.74 20.14 -7.21
N GLY A 38 8.66 20.94 -6.66
CA GLY A 38 10.08 20.97 -6.99
C GLY A 38 10.91 20.80 -5.73
N GLY A 39 11.03 19.57 -5.24
CA GLY A 39 11.94 19.24 -4.16
C GLY A 39 11.50 17.99 -3.41
N PHE A 40 12.06 16.84 -3.79
CA PHE A 40 11.90 15.51 -3.17
C PHE A 40 10.54 14.80 -3.39
N TYR A 41 10.43 14.04 -4.47
CA TYR A 41 9.33 13.08 -4.65
C TYR A 41 9.85 11.75 -5.22
N PRO A 42 9.95 10.66 -4.43
CA PRO A 42 10.60 9.44 -4.87
C PRO A 42 9.66 8.26 -5.18
N GLY A 43 8.37 8.45 -5.48
CA GLY A 43 7.47 7.30 -5.69
C GLY A 43 6.17 7.55 -6.45
N ASP A 44 5.32 6.54 -6.58
CA ASP A 44 4.07 6.56 -7.34
C ASP A 44 3.02 7.47 -6.70
N GLN A 45 2.40 8.32 -7.52
CA GLN A 45 1.39 9.31 -7.11
C GLN A 45 0.21 8.70 -6.36
N ARG A 46 -0.12 7.45 -6.67
CA ARG A 46 -1.15 6.68 -5.98
C ARG A 46 -0.80 6.42 -4.53
N LEU A 47 0.37 5.88 -4.25
CA LEU A 47 0.81 5.63 -2.88
C LEU A 47 0.92 6.92 -2.08
N TRP A 48 1.30 8.02 -2.72
CA TRP A 48 1.30 9.31 -2.05
C TRP A 48 -0.10 9.81 -1.68
N SER A 49 -1.09 9.65 -2.56
CA SER A 49 -2.46 10.00 -2.22
C SER A 49 -3.00 9.17 -1.05
N LEU A 50 -2.54 7.93 -0.89
CA LEU A 50 -2.81 7.12 0.29
C LEU A 50 -2.11 7.69 1.54
N TYR A 51 -0.85 8.13 1.42
CA TYR A 51 -0.15 8.81 2.52
C TYR A 51 -0.89 10.09 2.95
N GLU A 52 -1.38 10.89 2.01
CA GLU A 52 -2.16 12.09 2.30
C GLU A 52 -3.48 11.77 3.02
N ILE A 53 -4.17 10.69 2.63
CA ILE A 53 -5.36 10.22 3.36
C ILE A 53 -4.98 9.90 4.80
N TRP A 54 -3.90 9.15 5.02
CA TRP A 54 -3.41 8.82 6.36
C TRP A 54 -3.10 10.06 7.20
N LEU A 55 -2.41 11.05 6.63
CA LEU A 55 -2.12 12.33 7.29
C LEU A 55 -3.38 13.08 7.73
N ARG A 56 -4.47 13.04 6.95
CA ARG A 56 -5.74 13.70 7.32
C ARG A 56 -6.39 13.12 8.58
N HIS A 57 -6.07 11.88 8.92
CA HIS A 57 -6.58 11.24 10.13
C HIS A 57 -5.65 11.42 11.33
N GLN A 58 -4.49 12.05 11.17
CA GLN A 58 -3.64 12.40 12.29
C GLN A 58 -4.25 13.55 13.09
N ASN A 59 -4.41 13.35 14.39
CA ASN A 59 -4.79 14.42 15.31
C ASN A 59 -3.60 15.32 15.67
N SER A 60 -2.36 14.84 15.47
CA SER A 60 -1.11 15.54 15.76
C SER A 60 -0.01 15.05 14.83
N SER A 61 0.88 15.96 14.41
CA SER A 61 2.04 15.65 13.55
C SER A 61 3.03 14.67 14.16
N HIS A 62 2.93 14.36 15.45
CA HIS A 62 3.86 13.47 16.15
C HIS A 62 3.26 12.11 16.49
N HIS A 63 1.99 11.86 16.13
CA HIS A 63 1.29 10.65 16.52
C HIS A 63 0.61 9.99 15.33
N ALA A 64 0.77 8.67 15.22
CA ALA A 64 0.05 7.88 14.26
C ALA A 64 -1.47 7.99 14.51
N PRO A 65 -2.30 8.02 13.44
CA PRO A 65 -3.74 8.08 13.57
C PRO A 65 -4.28 6.80 14.20
N ARG A 66 -5.39 6.91 14.90
CA ARG A 66 -6.09 5.76 15.45
C ARG A 66 -6.85 5.04 14.34
N TRP A 67 -6.71 3.72 14.24
CA TRP A 67 -7.54 2.95 13.31
C TRP A 67 -9.01 2.96 13.75
N THR A 68 -9.88 3.50 12.90
CA THR A 68 -11.33 3.54 13.15
C THR A 68 -12.12 3.10 11.92
N ILE A 69 -13.37 2.69 12.14
CA ILE A 69 -14.26 2.28 11.04
C ILE A 69 -14.56 3.45 10.08
N ASP A 70 -14.49 4.69 10.57
CA ASP A 70 -14.77 5.90 9.80
C ASP A 70 -13.72 6.17 8.72
N MET A 71 -12.53 5.56 8.83
CA MET A 71 -11.48 5.63 7.80
C MET A 71 -11.73 4.69 6.62
N VAL A 72 -12.58 3.67 6.78
CA VAL A 72 -12.80 2.63 5.78
C VAL A 72 -13.32 3.19 4.44
N PRO A 73 -14.26 4.15 4.41
CA PRO A 73 -14.70 4.80 3.17
C PRO A 73 -13.55 5.50 2.44
N ASP A 74 -12.70 6.24 3.16
CA ASP A 74 -11.58 6.99 2.56
C ASP A 74 -10.49 6.05 2.01
N LEU A 75 -10.32 4.88 2.64
CA LEU A 75 -9.38 3.86 2.21
C LEU A 75 -9.95 2.88 1.16
N ALA A 76 -11.25 2.95 0.84
CA ALA A 76 -11.97 1.92 0.10
C ALA A 76 -11.31 1.53 -1.24
N PHE A 77 -10.77 2.52 -1.96
CA PHE A 77 -10.04 2.31 -3.21
C PHE A 77 -8.77 1.46 -3.03
N TRP A 78 -8.09 1.60 -1.90
CA TRP A 78 -6.82 0.93 -1.61
C TRP A 78 -6.99 -0.43 -0.95
N LEU A 79 -8.10 -0.66 -0.23
CA LEU A 79 -8.32 -1.89 0.54
C LEU A 79 -8.04 -3.19 -0.23
N PRO A 80 -8.38 -3.34 -1.53
CA PRO A 80 -8.05 -4.54 -2.28
C PRO A 80 -6.55 -4.77 -2.45
N ASN A 81 -5.72 -3.73 -2.36
CA ASN A 81 -4.27 -3.76 -2.56
C ASN A 81 -3.48 -3.55 -1.25
N MET A 82 -4.17 -3.61 -0.10
CA MET A 82 -3.58 -3.42 1.22
C MET A 82 -3.41 -4.73 1.97
N PHE A 83 -2.44 -4.77 2.88
CA PHE A 83 -2.31 -5.79 3.89
C PHE A 83 -2.30 -5.15 5.27
N GLU A 84 -2.75 -5.90 6.27
CA GLU A 84 -2.79 -5.50 7.66
C GLU A 84 -1.87 -6.41 8.46
N VAL A 85 -1.00 -5.80 9.25
CA VAL A 85 -0.21 -6.45 10.30
C VAL A 85 -0.74 -5.96 11.64
N ARG A 86 -1.05 -6.90 12.53
CA ARG A 86 -1.46 -6.59 13.90
C ARG A 86 -0.40 -7.08 14.86
N PHE A 87 -0.05 -6.22 15.81
CA PHE A 87 0.83 -6.54 16.91
C PHE A 87 -0.02 -6.97 18.10
N THR A 88 0.32 -8.13 18.65
CA THR A 88 -0.35 -8.71 19.81
C THR A 88 0.68 -9.28 20.75
N ASP A 89 0.25 -9.69 21.94
CA ASP A 89 1.09 -10.40 22.91
C ASP A 89 1.73 -11.68 22.33
N MET A 90 1.11 -12.26 21.30
CA MET A 90 1.59 -13.45 20.57
C MET A 90 2.56 -13.11 19.43
N GLY A 91 2.88 -11.82 19.23
CA GLY A 91 3.73 -11.28 18.18
C GLY A 91 2.96 -10.63 17.03
N ALA A 92 3.70 -10.27 15.98
CA ALA A 92 3.20 -9.66 14.76
C ALA A 92 2.58 -10.72 13.81
N HIS A 93 1.33 -10.51 13.42
CA HIS A 93 0.62 -11.41 12.51
C HIS A 93 -0.11 -10.64 11.42
N PHE A 94 -0.19 -11.24 10.24
CA PHE A 94 -1.04 -10.75 9.17
C PHE A 94 -2.50 -11.09 9.48
N SER A 95 -3.38 -10.10 9.54
CA SER A 95 -4.80 -10.30 9.90
C SER A 95 -5.75 -10.11 8.73
N ARG A 96 -5.36 -9.30 7.75
CA ARG A 96 -6.15 -9.04 6.55
C ARG A 96 -5.24 -8.83 5.36
N PHE A 97 -5.55 -9.46 4.24
CA PHE A 97 -4.85 -9.26 2.99
C PHE A 97 -5.85 -8.93 1.89
N GLY A 98 -5.60 -7.85 1.16
CA GLY A 98 -6.45 -7.37 0.08
C GLY A 98 -6.51 -8.41 -1.04
N SER A 99 -7.71 -8.67 -1.56
CA SER A 99 -7.92 -9.68 -2.59
C SER A 99 -7.15 -9.40 -3.88
N GLY A 100 -6.86 -8.13 -4.18
CA GLY A 100 -5.96 -7.71 -5.25
C GLY A 100 -4.52 -8.15 -5.01
N LEU A 101 -3.99 -7.99 -3.79
CA LEU A 101 -2.66 -8.49 -3.44
C LEU A 101 -2.60 -10.02 -3.48
N ILE A 102 -3.60 -10.74 -2.97
CA ILE A 102 -3.63 -12.22 -3.07
C ILE A 102 -3.57 -12.65 -4.53
N ARG A 103 -4.33 -11.98 -5.43
CA ARG A 103 -4.30 -12.26 -6.87
C ARG A 103 -2.94 -11.95 -7.49
N ALA A 104 -2.29 -10.88 -7.07
CA ALA A 104 -1.01 -10.46 -7.61
C ALA A 104 0.17 -11.33 -7.12
N ILE A 105 0.19 -11.68 -5.83
CA ILE A 105 1.28 -12.41 -5.18
C ILE A 105 1.06 -13.93 -5.22
N GLY A 106 -0.19 -14.36 -5.38
CA GLY A 106 -0.58 -15.78 -5.48
C GLY A 106 -0.64 -16.51 -4.15
N VAL A 107 -0.49 -15.82 -3.01
CA VAL A 107 -0.44 -16.41 -1.66
C VAL A 107 -1.30 -15.61 -0.70
N ASP A 108 -2.12 -16.30 0.10
CA ASP A 108 -2.79 -15.72 1.26
C ASP A 108 -1.89 -15.81 2.49
N MET A 109 -1.57 -14.65 3.06
CA MET A 109 -0.72 -14.54 4.24
C MET A 109 -1.51 -14.41 5.55
N THR A 110 -2.84 -14.34 5.49
CA THR A 110 -3.70 -14.16 6.66
C THR A 110 -3.46 -15.24 7.72
N GLY A 111 -3.39 -14.84 8.98
CA GLY A 111 -3.12 -15.70 10.14
C GLY A 111 -1.65 -16.09 10.32
N ARG A 112 -0.75 -15.70 9.41
CA ARG A 112 0.66 -16.05 9.50
C ARG A 112 1.47 -15.01 10.28
N ARG A 113 2.57 -15.44 10.89
CA ARG A 113 3.52 -14.55 11.56
C ARG A 113 4.31 -13.74 10.54
N ALA A 114 4.55 -12.46 10.82
CA ALA A 114 5.37 -11.61 9.95
C ALA A 114 6.72 -12.27 9.63
N ALA A 115 7.51 -12.57 10.67
CA ALA A 115 8.87 -13.13 10.61
C ALA A 115 9.07 -14.53 9.98
N SER A 116 8.15 -15.03 9.15
CA SER A 116 8.20 -16.39 8.58
C SER A 116 8.73 -16.48 7.14
N ALA A 117 9.34 -15.41 6.59
CA ALA A 117 10.01 -15.37 5.27
C ALA A 117 9.16 -15.94 4.11
N LEU A 118 7.85 -15.75 4.19
CA LEU A 118 6.85 -16.53 3.45
C LEU A 118 6.84 -16.32 1.95
N LEU A 119 7.28 -15.15 1.49
CA LEU A 119 7.31 -14.82 0.07
C LEU A 119 8.68 -15.15 -0.57
N GLY A 120 9.48 -15.95 0.14
CA GLY A 120 10.81 -16.38 -0.26
C GLY A 120 11.92 -15.45 0.25
N PRO A 121 13.19 -15.78 -0.07
CA PRO A 121 14.33 -14.97 0.29
C PRO A 121 14.16 -13.53 -0.19
N GLY A 122 14.43 -12.55 0.67
CA GLY A 122 14.22 -11.12 0.41
C GLY A 122 12.90 -10.54 0.95
N SER A 123 11.96 -11.39 1.40
CA SER A 123 10.73 -10.93 2.05
C SER A 123 10.93 -10.53 3.52
N GLU A 124 12.08 -10.85 4.11
CA GLU A 124 12.45 -10.47 5.48
C GLU A 124 12.48 -8.95 5.67
N ARG A 125 12.55 -8.19 4.57
CA ARG A 125 12.49 -6.74 4.61
C ARG A 125 11.08 -6.21 4.88
N ILE A 126 10.02 -6.91 4.45
CA ILE A 126 8.65 -6.54 4.86
C ILE A 126 8.55 -6.62 6.38
N ASP A 127 9.14 -7.66 6.98
CA ASP A 127 9.15 -7.85 8.42
C ASP A 127 9.98 -6.77 9.11
N SER A 128 11.17 -6.48 8.60
CA SER A 128 12.03 -5.43 9.13
C SER A 128 11.39 -4.04 9.03
N ASP A 129 10.72 -3.73 7.92
CA ASP A 129 10.01 -2.46 7.77
C ASP A 129 8.83 -2.41 8.74
N CYS A 130 8.08 -3.51 8.92
CA CYS A 130 7.00 -3.57 9.91
C CYS A 130 7.52 -3.34 11.33
N LEU A 131 8.61 -3.99 11.73
CA LEU A 131 9.23 -3.80 13.04
C LEU A 131 9.76 -2.36 13.19
N GLN A 132 10.42 -1.82 12.16
CA GLN A 132 10.92 -0.45 12.20
C GLN A 132 9.78 0.58 12.31
N VAL A 133 8.67 0.40 11.59
CA VAL A 133 7.49 1.26 11.72
C VAL A 133 6.88 1.13 13.12
N GLN A 134 6.81 -0.09 13.68
CA GLN A 134 6.32 -0.29 15.04
C GLN A 134 7.17 0.46 16.07
N GLU A 135 8.49 0.38 15.96
CA GLU A 135 9.44 1.01 16.88
C GLU A 135 9.47 2.53 16.76
N THR A 136 9.39 3.05 15.54
CA THR A 136 9.58 4.49 15.27
C THR A 136 8.27 5.27 15.18
N GLY A 137 7.15 4.60 14.92
CA GLY A 137 5.87 5.24 14.60
C GLY A 137 5.89 6.02 13.28
N LYS A 138 6.96 5.91 12.48
CA LYS A 138 7.13 6.65 11.23
C LYS A 138 6.68 5.85 10.03
N VAL A 139 6.18 6.53 9.00
CA VAL A 139 5.82 5.89 7.74
C VAL A 139 7.08 5.45 6.99
N ILE A 140 7.06 4.25 6.41
CA ILE A 140 8.13 3.75 5.56
C ILE A 140 7.64 3.60 4.13
N TRP A 141 8.37 4.22 3.21
CA TRP A 141 8.29 3.99 1.78
C TRP A 141 9.46 3.11 1.34
N SER A 142 9.20 2.11 0.51
CA SER A 142 10.25 1.23 -0.01
C SER A 142 10.02 0.87 -1.46
N ASP A 143 11.09 0.86 -2.24
CA ASP A 143 11.09 0.39 -3.62
C ASP A 143 11.69 -1.01 -3.66
N ASP A 144 11.02 -1.92 -4.37
CA ASP A 144 11.39 -3.33 -4.46
C ASP A 144 11.24 -3.84 -5.91
N GLU A 145 11.84 -4.99 -6.21
CA GLU A 145 11.54 -5.80 -7.38
C GLU A 145 10.95 -7.15 -6.97
N LEU A 146 9.78 -7.48 -7.53
CA LEU A 146 9.23 -8.83 -7.50
C LEU A 146 9.92 -9.68 -8.55
N ARG A 147 10.51 -10.79 -8.13
CA ARG A 147 11.12 -11.77 -9.03
C ARG A 147 10.35 -13.09 -8.97
N ARG A 148 10.17 -13.68 -10.16
CA ARG A 148 9.65 -15.03 -10.37
C ARG A 148 10.62 -15.82 -11.24
N ARG A 149 10.68 -17.14 -11.05
CA ARG A 149 11.48 -18.02 -11.91
C ARG A 149 10.99 -17.96 -13.35
N GLY A 150 11.88 -17.59 -14.28
CA GLY A 150 11.59 -17.57 -15.72
C GLY A 150 10.76 -16.38 -16.20
N ALA A 151 10.52 -15.36 -15.36
CA ALA A 151 9.84 -14.13 -15.73
C ALA A 151 10.73 -12.91 -15.49
N SER A 152 10.49 -11.83 -16.22
CA SER A 152 11.15 -10.54 -15.97
C SER A 152 10.75 -10.00 -14.60
N PRO A 153 11.68 -9.35 -13.85
CA PRO A 153 11.34 -8.66 -12.62
C PRO A 153 10.26 -7.60 -12.84
N VAL A 154 9.37 -7.40 -11.86
CA VAL A 154 8.42 -6.29 -11.82
C VAL A 154 8.79 -5.37 -10.68
N VAL A 155 8.98 -4.10 -11.00
CA VAL A 155 9.21 -3.07 -10.00
C VAL A 155 7.92 -2.86 -9.22
N CYS A 156 8.04 -2.77 -7.91
CA CYS A 156 6.95 -2.42 -7.03
C CYS A 156 7.41 -1.44 -5.97
N GLU A 157 6.47 -0.64 -5.51
CA GLU A 157 6.66 0.27 -4.40
C GLU A 157 5.76 -0.17 -3.26
N ARG A 158 6.19 0.07 -2.03
CA ARG A 158 5.43 -0.23 -0.83
C ARG A 158 5.40 0.98 0.08
N LEU A 159 4.22 1.22 0.62
CA LEU A 159 4.00 2.17 1.71
C LEU A 159 3.52 1.40 2.94
N THR A 160 4.15 1.60 4.08
CA THR A 160 3.76 0.99 5.36
C THR A 160 3.36 2.08 6.35
N LEU A 161 2.09 2.06 6.75
CA LEU A 161 1.45 3.08 7.55
C LEU A 161 1.20 2.57 8.98
N PRO A 162 1.71 3.25 10.02
CA PRO A 162 1.39 2.94 11.41
C PRO A 162 0.00 3.43 11.79
N PHE A 163 -0.65 2.67 12.67
CA PHE A 163 -1.88 3.04 13.35
C PHE A 163 -1.73 2.77 14.83
N SER A 164 -2.31 3.67 15.62
CA SER A 164 -2.31 3.58 17.08
C SER A 164 -3.61 3.03 17.64
N ASP A 165 -3.52 2.48 18.84
CA ASP A 165 -4.66 2.15 19.69
C ASP A 165 -5.20 3.38 20.44
N ALA A 166 -6.07 3.17 21.43
CA ALA A 166 -6.62 4.26 22.24
C ALA A 166 -5.60 4.92 23.18
N ASP A 167 -4.52 4.20 23.52
CA ASP A 167 -3.46 4.65 24.42
C ASP A 167 -2.27 5.27 23.65
N GLY A 168 -2.38 5.36 22.33
CA GLY A 168 -1.37 5.93 21.44
C GLY A 168 -0.23 4.96 21.08
N GLN A 169 -0.34 3.68 21.44
CA GLN A 169 0.66 2.66 21.08
C GLN A 169 0.40 2.13 19.68
N ILE A 170 1.47 1.85 18.92
CA ILE A 170 1.34 1.27 17.58
C ILE A 170 0.95 -0.21 17.71
N ASP A 171 -0.33 -0.51 17.48
CA ASP A 171 -0.89 -1.87 17.55
C ASP A 171 -1.14 -2.48 16.17
N ARG A 172 -1.08 -1.66 15.11
CA ARG A 172 -1.45 -2.05 13.76
C ARG A 172 -0.65 -1.31 12.71
N LEU A 173 -0.29 -2.01 11.66
CA LEU A 173 0.19 -1.42 10.41
C LEU A 173 -0.74 -1.78 9.26
N VAL A 174 -0.86 -0.86 8.31
CA VAL A 174 -1.41 -1.15 7.00
C VAL A 174 -0.33 -0.90 5.96
N GLY A 175 0.03 -1.94 5.23
CA GLY A 175 0.91 -1.80 4.08
C GLY A 175 0.12 -1.82 2.78
N CYS A 176 0.58 -1.08 1.78
CA CYS A 176 0.06 -1.14 0.41
C CYS A 176 1.23 -1.45 -0.52
N ILE A 177 1.06 -2.40 -1.43
CA ILE A 177 2.06 -2.71 -2.47
C ILE A 177 1.48 -2.27 -3.80
N TYR A 178 2.19 -1.38 -4.48
CA TYR A 178 1.87 -0.89 -5.80
C TYR A 178 2.81 -1.50 -6.84
N LEU A 179 2.27 -2.16 -7.86
CA LEU A 179 3.07 -2.77 -8.93
C LEU A 179 3.17 -1.82 -10.11
N GLN A 180 4.39 -1.41 -10.48
CA GLN A 180 4.62 -0.56 -11.64
C GLN A 180 4.52 -1.38 -12.94
N GLY A 181 3.66 -0.95 -13.86
CA GLY A 181 3.55 -1.54 -15.21
C GLY A 181 2.11 -1.75 -15.69
N SER A 182 1.82 -1.29 -16.90
CA SER A 182 0.60 -1.61 -17.64
C SER A 182 0.66 -3.04 -18.15
N GLY A 183 -0.26 -3.87 -17.67
CA GLY A 183 -0.40 -5.25 -18.15
C GLY A 183 0.40 -6.26 -17.33
N MET A 184 -0.06 -6.51 -16.10
CA MET A 184 0.10 -7.85 -15.53
C MET A 184 -0.68 -8.82 -16.43
N THR A 185 0.01 -9.35 -17.44
CA THR A 185 -0.58 -10.36 -18.31
C THR A 185 -1.01 -11.56 -17.46
N PRO A 186 -2.07 -12.30 -17.85
CA PRO A 186 -2.55 -13.48 -17.10
C PRO A 186 -1.47 -14.54 -16.79
N GLY A 187 -0.30 -14.47 -17.44
CA GLY A 187 0.87 -15.31 -17.16
C GLY A 187 1.65 -14.96 -15.88
N TRP A 188 1.37 -13.82 -15.22
CA TRP A 188 1.97 -13.48 -13.92
C TRP A 188 1.51 -14.38 -12.78
N LEU A 189 0.40 -15.10 -12.94
CA LEU A 189 -0.10 -16.09 -11.98
C LEU A 189 0.97 -17.16 -11.69
N GLY A 190 1.62 -17.04 -10.53
CA GLY A 190 2.65 -17.95 -10.06
C GLY A 190 3.27 -17.45 -8.75
N THR A 191 3.95 -18.34 -8.03
CA THR A 191 4.55 -18.01 -6.73
C THR A 191 5.72 -17.05 -6.91
N VAL A 192 5.64 -15.87 -6.30
CA VAL A 192 6.78 -14.96 -6.13
C VAL A 192 7.90 -15.73 -5.44
N ILE A 193 9.11 -15.71 -6.01
CA ILE A 193 10.25 -16.45 -5.44
C ILE A 193 11.14 -15.59 -4.57
N ARG A 194 11.11 -14.27 -4.80
CA ARG A 194 12.00 -13.31 -4.14
C ARG A 194 11.53 -11.88 -4.32
N PHE A 195 11.74 -11.08 -3.27
CA PHE A 195 11.76 -9.63 -3.32
C PHE A 195 13.21 -9.13 -3.34
N VAL A 196 13.49 -8.09 -4.12
CA VAL A 196 14.80 -7.41 -4.11
C VAL A 196 14.57 -5.96 -3.75
N ASN A 197 15.00 -5.56 -2.55
CA ASN A 197 14.92 -4.16 -2.16
C ASN A 197 15.91 -3.31 -2.96
N ILE A 198 15.41 -2.19 -3.48
CA ILE A 198 16.18 -1.19 -4.21
C ILE A 198 16.50 -0.02 -3.27
N ARG A 199 15.48 0.46 -2.53
CA ARG A 199 15.59 1.63 -1.66
C ARG A 199 14.56 1.57 -0.53
N ASN A 200 14.85 2.24 0.57
CA ASN A 200 13.85 2.65 1.55
C ASN A 200 14.02 4.13 1.95
N THR A 201 12.92 4.76 2.32
CA THR A 201 12.84 6.14 2.79
C THR A 201 11.85 6.20 3.95
N VAL A 202 12.29 6.75 5.08
CA VAL A 202 11.41 7.04 6.21
C VAL A 202 10.79 8.42 5.96
N LEU A 203 9.47 8.52 6.09
CA LEU A 203 8.76 9.79 5.97
C LEU A 203 8.48 10.36 7.36
N ASP A 204 8.58 11.68 7.46
CA ASP A 204 8.25 12.46 8.65
C ASP A 204 6.75 12.79 8.70
#